data_AF-A0A1Q3TNN1-F1
#
_entry.id   AF-A0A1Q3TNN1-F1
#
_cell.length_a   1.000
_cell.length_b   1.000
_cell.length_c   1.000
_cell.angle_alpha   90.00
_cell.angle_beta   90.00
_cell.angle_gamma   90.00
#
_symmetry.space_group_name_H-M   'P 1'
#
loop_
_entity.id
_entity.type
_entity.pdbx_description
1 polymer ?
#
loop_
_entity_poly.entity_id
_entity_poly.type
_entity_poly.pdbx_seq_one_letter_code
_entity_poly.pdbx_strand_id
1 'polypeptide(L)'
;MTKKKKITQFPEYILRDWEANDGVNFAVALARITGWLLHVDWWSPTDNKEVVENMRSLRVYVGTNSNQIYDLKGKYTIATFTNNIIMPIAKKRGENYGTGVTRYYSEDKLFTLPLRVKPDESRIRAAQEIISTNTDFLVKIQKRQDPIVPAHIAADFTFGRCNPFATALYDLKGYKPVAIIAKEYNKLFALSKLGYAHSFAFDNNGNAVDVWGNDTVENIAQRFGITKYDLDEAEHFKVSDKLKSNSPGKYAEIYEEASAIIKEFFI
;
A
#
# COMPACT_ATOMS: atom_id res chain seq x y z
N MET A 1 5.92 -40.94 12.12
CA MET A 1 6.08 -39.53 11.71
C MET A 1 4.80 -38.77 12.04
N THR A 2 4.76 -38.07 13.17
CA THR A 2 3.65 -37.23 13.56
C THR A 2 3.62 -36.01 12.63
N LYS A 3 2.59 -35.89 11.78
CA LYS A 3 2.34 -34.66 11.00
C LYS A 3 2.29 -33.50 12.00
N LYS A 4 3.29 -32.61 11.98
CA LYS A 4 3.25 -31.36 12.74
C LYS A 4 1.95 -30.66 12.36
N LYS A 5 1.01 -30.56 13.30
CA LYS A 5 -0.28 -29.90 13.10
C LYS A 5 0.05 -28.45 12.77
N LYS A 6 -0.26 -28.02 11.54
CA LYS A 6 0.01 -26.66 11.08
C LYS A 6 -0.80 -25.73 11.97
N ILE A 7 -0.13 -24.94 12.81
CA ILE A 7 -0.81 -23.97 13.68
C ILE A 7 -1.41 -22.92 12.75
N THR A 8 -2.74 -22.94 12.60
CA THR A 8 -3.49 -21.95 11.85
C THR A 8 -3.70 -20.74 12.74
N GLN A 9 -3.70 -19.54 12.14
CA GLN A 9 -3.84 -18.30 12.93
C GLN A 9 -5.24 -18.15 13.52
N PHE A 10 -6.26 -18.70 12.85
CA PHE A 10 -7.64 -18.67 13.28
C PHE A 10 -8.26 -20.09 13.25
N PRO A 11 -9.41 -20.29 13.91
CA PRO A 11 -10.15 -21.55 13.82
C PRO A 11 -10.50 -21.92 12.37
N GLU A 12 -10.43 -23.21 12.05
CA GLU A 12 -10.57 -23.69 10.67
C GLU A 12 -11.93 -23.33 10.03
N TYR A 13 -13.02 -23.38 10.80
CA TYR A 13 -14.35 -23.04 10.29
C TYR A 13 -14.45 -21.56 9.89
N ILE A 14 -13.81 -20.66 10.64
CA ILE A 14 -13.71 -19.22 10.31
C ILE A 14 -12.87 -19.03 9.05
N LEU A 15 -11.72 -19.69 8.95
CA LEU A 15 -10.86 -19.61 7.77
C LEU A 15 -11.57 -20.08 6.50
N ARG A 16 -12.37 -21.14 6.59
CA ARG A 16 -13.18 -21.63 5.46
C ARG A 16 -14.23 -20.62 5.02
N ASP A 17 -14.94 -19.98 5.97
CA ASP A 17 -15.91 -18.93 5.64
C ASP A 17 -15.23 -17.72 5.01
N TRP A 18 -14.15 -17.18 5.59
CA TRP A 18 -13.47 -16.04 5.01
C TRP A 18 -12.85 -16.35 3.65
N GLU A 19 -12.31 -17.56 3.44
CA GLU A 19 -11.79 -17.99 2.13
C GLU A 19 -12.91 -18.09 1.07
N ALA A 20 -14.09 -18.60 1.44
CA ALA A 20 -15.25 -18.66 0.54
C ALA A 20 -15.75 -17.25 0.15
N ASN A 21 -15.49 -16.25 0.99
CA ASN A 21 -15.85 -14.86 0.81
C ASN A 21 -14.70 -13.98 0.27
N ASP A 22 -13.69 -14.57 -0.38
CA ASP A 22 -12.53 -13.87 -0.97
C ASP A 22 -11.75 -12.98 0.00
N GLY A 23 -11.83 -13.25 1.31
CA GLY A 23 -11.20 -12.45 2.34
C GLY A 23 -11.77 -11.04 2.52
N VAL A 24 -12.87 -10.67 1.82
CA VAL A 24 -13.39 -9.29 1.78
C VAL A 24 -13.66 -8.74 3.18
N ASN A 25 -14.51 -9.42 3.96
CA ASN A 25 -14.89 -8.95 5.30
C ASN A 25 -13.70 -8.96 6.28
N PHE A 26 -12.82 -9.96 6.15
CA PHE A 26 -11.58 -10.03 6.94
C PHE A 26 -10.65 -8.85 6.65
N ALA A 27 -10.45 -8.53 5.37
CA ALA A 27 -9.55 -7.47 4.94
C ALA A 27 -10.07 -6.10 5.40
N VAL A 28 -11.37 -5.82 5.23
CA VAL A 28 -11.99 -4.58 5.72
C VAL A 28 -11.87 -4.47 7.24
N ALA A 29 -12.19 -5.54 7.97
CA ALA A 29 -12.02 -5.58 9.42
C ALA A 29 -10.57 -5.28 9.84
N LEU A 30 -9.60 -5.91 9.18
CA LEU A 30 -8.19 -5.73 9.47
C LEU A 30 -7.70 -4.32 9.12
N ALA A 31 -8.17 -3.73 8.01
CA ALA A 31 -7.83 -2.37 7.62
C ALA A 31 -8.38 -1.34 8.63
N ARG A 32 -9.62 -1.53 9.13
CA ARG A 32 -10.18 -0.70 10.21
C ARG A 32 -9.35 -0.77 11.50
N ILE A 33 -8.82 -1.95 11.84
CA ILE A 33 -8.00 -2.14 13.06
C ILE A 33 -6.60 -1.55 12.90
N THR A 34 -6.00 -1.68 11.72
CA THR A 34 -4.56 -1.41 11.53
C THR A 34 -4.26 -0.12 10.77
N GLY A 35 -5.27 0.45 10.11
CA GLY A 35 -5.14 1.62 9.25
C GLY A 35 -4.33 1.39 7.97
N TRP A 36 -4.03 0.14 7.60
CA TRP A 36 -3.25 -0.22 6.40
C TRP A 36 -4.10 -0.36 5.13
N LEU A 37 -3.44 -0.52 3.97
CA LEU A 37 -4.06 -0.46 2.65
C LEU A 37 -4.94 -1.67 2.35
N LEU A 38 -6.18 -1.39 1.93
CA LEU A 38 -7.06 -2.36 1.29
C LEU A 38 -6.65 -2.54 -0.17
N HIS A 39 -6.13 -3.72 -0.48
CA HIS A 39 -5.80 -4.12 -1.84
C HIS A 39 -6.84 -5.08 -2.39
N VAL A 40 -7.06 -4.99 -3.70
CA VAL A 40 -7.83 -5.96 -4.46
C VAL A 40 -6.99 -6.40 -5.66
N ASP A 41 -6.80 -7.70 -5.78
CA ASP A 41 -6.28 -8.29 -7.01
C ASP A 41 -7.43 -8.58 -7.97
N TRP A 42 -7.23 -8.18 -9.22
CA TRP A 42 -8.17 -8.32 -10.32
C TRP A 42 -7.58 -9.21 -11.40
N TRP A 43 -8.43 -9.97 -12.07
CA TRP A 43 -8.13 -10.57 -13.35
C TRP A 43 -8.73 -9.73 -14.47
N SER A 44 -7.88 -9.22 -15.35
CA SER A 44 -8.30 -8.53 -16.57
C SER A 44 -8.17 -9.49 -17.76
N PRO A 45 -9.26 -9.85 -18.46
CA PRO A 45 -9.21 -10.69 -19.66
C PRO A 45 -8.67 -9.93 -20.88
N THR A 46 -8.60 -8.61 -20.81
CA THR A 46 -8.10 -7.73 -21.88
C THR A 46 -6.90 -6.92 -21.41
N ASP A 47 -6.20 -6.31 -22.36
CA ASP A 47 -5.15 -5.34 -22.07
C ASP A 47 -5.72 -4.00 -21.56
N ASN A 48 -7.04 -3.78 -21.64
CA ASN A 48 -7.68 -2.61 -21.06
C ASN A 48 -7.81 -2.76 -19.54
N LYS A 49 -6.69 -2.51 -18.86
CA LYS A 49 -6.53 -2.61 -17.42
C LYS A 49 -7.18 -1.45 -16.65
N GLU A 50 -7.93 -0.56 -17.30
CA GLU A 50 -8.45 0.65 -16.65
C GLU A 50 -9.88 0.46 -16.11
N VAL A 51 -10.70 -0.34 -16.79
CA VAL A 51 -12.13 -0.50 -16.49
C VAL A 51 -12.37 -1.69 -15.56
N VAL A 52 -12.62 -1.41 -14.27
CA VAL A 52 -12.78 -2.45 -13.23
C VAL A 52 -14.04 -3.29 -13.45
N GLU A 53 -15.06 -2.72 -14.08
CA GLU A 53 -16.32 -3.37 -14.45
C GLU A 53 -16.12 -4.56 -15.40
N ASN A 54 -15.02 -4.55 -16.16
CA ASN A 54 -14.65 -5.63 -17.07
C ASN A 54 -13.70 -6.66 -16.42
N MET A 55 -13.37 -6.50 -15.14
CA MET A 55 -12.44 -7.34 -14.41
C MET A 55 -13.15 -8.26 -13.43
N ARG A 56 -12.50 -9.38 -13.10
CA ARG A 56 -12.98 -10.31 -12.06
C ARG A 56 -12.13 -10.15 -10.80
N SER A 57 -12.74 -9.83 -9.68
CA SER A 57 -12.04 -9.77 -8.39
C SER A 57 -11.53 -11.15 -7.98
N LEU A 58 -10.29 -11.24 -7.51
CA LEU A 58 -9.64 -12.47 -7.08
C LEU A 58 -9.57 -12.58 -5.56
N ARG A 59 -9.01 -11.58 -4.89
CA ARG A 59 -8.75 -11.57 -3.45
C ARG A 59 -8.73 -10.14 -2.94
N VAL A 60 -9.29 -9.91 -1.76
CA VAL A 60 -9.14 -8.65 -1.02
C VAL A 60 -8.28 -8.92 0.21
N TYR A 61 -7.30 -8.06 0.48
CA TYR A 61 -6.33 -8.25 1.56
C TYR A 61 -5.76 -6.92 2.04
N VAL A 62 -5.03 -6.95 3.17
CA VAL A 62 -4.33 -5.78 3.69
C VAL A 62 -2.85 -5.84 3.31
N GLY A 63 -2.32 -4.73 2.79
CA GLY A 63 -0.89 -4.58 2.50
C GLY A 63 -0.29 -3.37 3.21
N THR A 64 1.00 -3.40 3.48
CA THR A 64 1.74 -2.21 3.91
C THR A 64 2.15 -1.36 2.72
N ASN A 65 2.82 -0.24 2.98
CA ASN A 65 3.52 0.56 1.97
C ASN A 65 4.86 -0.07 1.49
N SER A 66 5.04 -1.37 1.71
CA SER A 66 6.26 -2.11 1.38
C SER A 66 5.91 -3.51 0.87
N ASN A 67 6.81 -4.49 1.03
CA ASN A 67 6.65 -5.84 0.50
C ASN A 67 5.89 -6.79 1.45
N GLN A 68 5.00 -6.30 2.33
CA GLN A 68 4.29 -7.14 3.31
C GLN A 68 2.79 -7.15 3.07
N ILE A 69 2.22 -8.35 3.01
CA ILE A 69 0.79 -8.62 2.90
C ILE A 69 0.33 -9.38 4.14
N TYR A 70 -0.81 -8.95 4.68
CA TYR A 70 -1.51 -9.59 5.78
C TYR A 70 -2.87 -10.09 5.26
N ASP A 71 -2.99 -11.41 5.19
CA ASP A 71 -4.16 -12.13 4.73
C ASP A 71 -4.65 -13.08 5.83
N LEU A 72 -5.88 -13.58 5.71
CA LEU A 72 -6.43 -14.57 6.65
C LEU A 72 -5.57 -15.84 6.78
N LYS A 73 -4.75 -16.15 5.76
CA LYS A 73 -3.80 -17.28 5.79
C LYS A 73 -2.46 -16.91 6.44
N GLY A 74 -2.20 -15.63 6.67
CA GLY A 74 -1.07 -15.13 7.42
C GLY A 74 -0.30 -14.00 6.75
N LYS A 75 0.94 -13.83 7.20
CA LYS A 75 1.89 -12.82 6.70
C LYS A 75 2.67 -13.38 5.52
N TYR A 76 2.71 -12.63 4.43
CA TYR A 76 3.39 -12.99 3.19
C TYR A 76 4.19 -11.84 2.62
N THR A 77 5.24 -12.16 1.87
CA THR A 77 5.78 -11.20 0.89
C THR A 77 4.86 -11.12 -0.32
N ILE A 78 4.89 -10.03 -1.09
CA ILE A 78 4.09 -9.88 -2.32
C ILE A 78 4.33 -11.07 -3.24
N ALA A 79 5.59 -11.41 -3.55
CA ALA A 79 5.94 -12.53 -4.41
C ALA A 79 5.38 -13.88 -3.92
N THR A 80 5.45 -14.15 -2.60
CA THR A 80 4.92 -15.39 -2.03
C THR A 80 3.39 -15.43 -2.13
N PHE A 81 2.74 -14.32 -1.83
CA PHE A 81 1.30 -14.19 -1.88
C PHE A 81 0.77 -14.34 -3.30
N THR A 82 1.39 -13.66 -4.27
CA THR A 82 1.05 -13.75 -5.69
C THR A 82 1.16 -15.19 -6.17
N ASN A 83 2.29 -15.86 -5.92
CA ASN A 83 2.54 -17.21 -6.45
C ASN A 83 1.67 -18.28 -5.78
N ASN A 84 1.42 -18.17 -4.47
CA ASN A 84 0.78 -19.25 -3.71
C ASN A 84 -0.72 -19.03 -3.49
N ILE A 85 -1.22 -17.80 -3.59
CA ILE A 85 -2.62 -17.46 -3.35
C ILE A 85 -3.28 -16.94 -4.63
N ILE A 86 -2.73 -15.86 -5.21
CA ILE A 86 -3.39 -15.16 -6.33
C ILE A 86 -3.34 -15.98 -7.61
N MET A 87 -2.18 -16.50 -8.00
CA MET A 87 -2.04 -17.28 -9.23
C MET A 87 -2.91 -18.54 -9.25
N PRO A 88 -3.04 -19.32 -8.16
CA PRO A 88 -4.01 -20.41 -8.10
C PRO A 88 -5.47 -19.96 -8.25
N ILE A 89 -5.85 -18.82 -7.65
CA ILE A 89 -7.19 -18.25 -7.82
C ILE A 89 -7.41 -17.81 -9.27
N ALA A 90 -6.43 -17.11 -9.85
CA ALA A 90 -6.44 -16.65 -11.24
C ALA A 90 -6.53 -17.82 -12.21
N LYS A 91 -5.79 -18.92 -12.01
CA LYS A 91 -5.89 -20.12 -12.86
C LYS A 91 -7.26 -20.81 -12.77
N LYS A 92 -7.91 -20.73 -11.60
CA LYS A 92 -9.23 -21.34 -11.38
C LYS A 92 -10.38 -20.48 -11.90
N ARG A 93 -10.25 -19.15 -11.85
CA ARG A 93 -11.33 -18.18 -12.13
C ARG A 93 -11.13 -17.35 -13.40
N GLY A 94 -9.88 -17.19 -13.80
CA GLY A 94 -9.46 -16.53 -15.02
C GLY A 94 -9.61 -17.46 -16.22
N GLU A 95 -9.68 -16.84 -17.39
CA GLU A 95 -9.68 -17.54 -18.67
C GLU A 95 -8.24 -17.83 -19.11
N ASN A 96 -8.06 -18.60 -20.19
CA ASN A 96 -6.73 -18.97 -20.70
C ASN A 96 -5.86 -17.76 -21.10
N TYR A 97 -6.45 -16.57 -21.21
CA TYR A 97 -5.80 -15.31 -21.57
C TYR A 97 -6.19 -14.20 -20.59
N GLY A 98 -5.22 -13.38 -20.21
CA GLY A 98 -5.42 -12.24 -19.31
C GLY A 98 -4.22 -11.97 -18.40
N THR A 99 -4.37 -10.99 -17.51
CA THR A 99 -3.31 -10.53 -16.62
C THR A 99 -3.86 -10.10 -15.27
N GLY A 100 -3.07 -10.34 -14.22
CA GLY A 100 -3.36 -9.89 -12.87
C GLY A 100 -3.08 -8.39 -12.72
N VAL A 101 -3.99 -7.67 -12.07
CA VAL A 101 -3.84 -6.25 -11.76
C VAL A 101 -4.17 -6.02 -10.30
N THR A 102 -3.22 -5.47 -9.55
CA THR A 102 -3.43 -5.09 -8.14
C THR A 102 -3.81 -3.61 -8.08
N ARG A 103 -4.84 -3.29 -7.30
CA ARG A 103 -5.23 -1.91 -6.99
C ARG A 103 -5.52 -1.75 -5.52
N TYR A 104 -5.41 -0.53 -5.00
CA TYR A 104 -5.84 -0.18 -3.65
C TYR A 104 -7.07 0.73 -3.69
N TYR A 105 -7.84 0.74 -2.61
CA TYR A 105 -9.07 1.52 -2.52
C TYR A 105 -9.31 2.06 -1.11
N SER A 106 -10.03 3.17 -1.01
CA SER A 106 -10.74 3.52 0.22
C SER A 106 -11.79 2.46 0.53
N GLU A 107 -12.20 2.39 1.79
CA GLU A 107 -13.28 1.48 2.21
C GLU A 107 -14.59 1.82 1.46
N ASP A 108 -15.00 3.09 1.45
CA ASP A 108 -16.21 3.53 0.75
C ASP A 108 -16.20 3.13 -0.73
N LYS A 109 -15.05 3.29 -1.40
CA LYS A 109 -14.93 2.89 -2.80
C LYS A 109 -15.09 1.39 -2.95
N LEU A 110 -14.46 0.59 -2.09
CA LEU A 110 -14.54 -0.88 -2.11
C LEU A 110 -16.00 -1.38 -2.08
N PHE A 111 -16.88 -0.77 -1.29
CA PHE A 111 -18.30 -1.14 -1.21
C PHE A 111 -19.06 -0.94 -2.54
N THR A 112 -18.61 0.02 -3.36
CA THR A 112 -19.21 0.29 -4.67
C THR A 112 -18.70 -0.64 -5.79
N LEU A 113 -17.51 -1.22 -5.64
CA LEU A 113 -16.85 -1.99 -6.70
C LEU A 113 -17.59 -3.29 -7.07
N PRO A 114 -17.48 -3.78 -8.32
CA PRO A 114 -18.11 -5.03 -8.78
C PRO A 114 -17.37 -6.28 -8.27
N LEU A 115 -17.19 -6.38 -6.95
CA LEU A 115 -16.60 -7.55 -6.30
C LEU A 115 -17.54 -8.75 -6.41
N ARG A 116 -16.96 -9.95 -6.58
CA ARG A 116 -17.70 -11.23 -6.56
C ARG A 116 -18.48 -11.41 -5.26
N VAL A 117 -17.90 -10.97 -4.15
CA VAL A 117 -18.52 -10.96 -2.82
C VAL A 117 -18.52 -9.53 -2.33
N LYS A 118 -19.70 -9.00 -2.02
CA LYS A 118 -19.84 -7.64 -1.50
C LYS A 118 -19.45 -7.61 -0.01
N PRO A 119 -18.83 -6.51 0.47
CA PRO A 119 -18.63 -6.30 1.89
C PRO A 119 -19.97 -6.32 2.64
N ASP A 120 -19.98 -6.96 3.80
CA ASP A 120 -21.15 -7.07 4.68
C ASP A 120 -20.77 -6.54 6.06
N GLU A 121 -21.42 -5.47 6.51
CA GLU A 121 -21.08 -4.78 7.76
C GLU A 121 -21.20 -5.68 8.99
N SER A 122 -22.19 -6.57 9.03
CA SER A 122 -22.37 -7.50 10.15
C SER A 122 -21.23 -8.51 10.22
N ARG A 123 -20.79 -9.02 9.07
CA ARG A 123 -19.65 -9.95 8.96
C ARG A 123 -18.32 -9.26 9.22
N ILE A 124 -18.19 -8.00 8.82
CA ILE A 124 -17.01 -7.17 9.12
C ILE A 124 -16.87 -6.99 10.63
N ARG A 125 -17.94 -6.60 11.33
CA ARG A 125 -17.91 -6.46 12.80
C ARG A 125 -17.54 -7.75 13.50
N ALA A 126 -18.16 -8.88 13.10
CA ALA A 126 -17.80 -10.19 13.62
C ALA A 126 -16.32 -10.54 13.37
N ALA A 127 -15.79 -10.23 12.18
CA ALA A 127 -14.37 -10.41 11.89
C ALA A 127 -13.48 -9.50 12.75
N GLN A 128 -13.87 -8.25 13.00
CA GLN A 128 -13.14 -7.32 13.87
C GLN A 128 -13.02 -7.88 15.29
N GLU A 129 -14.09 -8.43 15.86
CA GLU A 129 -14.07 -9.06 17.19
C GLU A 129 -13.11 -10.25 17.24
N ILE A 130 -13.17 -11.14 16.23
CA ILE A 130 -12.29 -12.31 16.15
C ILE A 130 -10.82 -11.91 15.98
N ILE A 131 -10.54 -10.90 15.16
CA ILE A 131 -9.17 -10.42 14.93
C ILE A 131 -8.61 -9.74 16.19
N SER A 132 -9.43 -8.92 16.86
CA SER A 132 -9.03 -8.14 18.04
C SER A 132 -8.68 -9.02 19.23
N THR A 133 -9.29 -10.21 19.35
CA THR A 133 -8.96 -11.18 20.39
C THR A 133 -7.72 -12.03 20.06
N ASN A 134 -7.21 -11.96 18.82
CA ASN A 134 -6.01 -12.68 18.39
C ASN A 134 -4.75 -11.80 18.45
N THR A 135 -4.27 -11.56 19.66
CA THR A 135 -3.10 -10.71 19.92
C THR A 135 -1.85 -11.20 19.19
N ASP A 136 -1.64 -12.52 19.11
CA ASP A 136 -0.48 -13.14 18.45
C ASP A 136 -0.43 -12.89 16.95
N PHE A 137 -1.58 -12.68 16.32
CA PHE A 137 -1.64 -12.25 14.93
C PHE A 137 -1.34 -10.75 14.81
N LEU A 138 -1.99 -9.93 15.62
CA LEU A 138 -1.87 -8.46 15.54
C LEU A 138 -0.46 -7.95 15.85
N VAL A 139 0.27 -8.54 16.80
CA VAL A 139 1.65 -8.11 17.12
C VAL A 139 2.63 -8.33 15.98
N LYS A 140 2.29 -9.15 14.98
CA LYS A 140 3.12 -9.38 13.78
C LYS A 140 2.89 -8.32 12.69
N ILE A 141 1.89 -7.47 12.88
CA ILE A 141 1.53 -6.38 11.97
C ILE A 141 2.29 -5.14 12.38
N GLN A 142 3.07 -4.60 11.45
CA GLN A 142 3.77 -3.34 11.67
C GLN A 142 2.74 -2.25 11.98
N LYS A 143 2.97 -1.44 13.02
CA LYS A 143 2.12 -0.28 13.28
C LYS A 143 2.49 0.85 12.33
N ARG A 144 1.48 1.58 11.86
CA ARG A 144 1.69 2.82 11.13
C ARG A 144 2.34 3.85 12.06
N GLN A 145 3.23 4.64 11.50
CA GLN A 145 3.91 5.71 12.22
C GLN A 145 3.08 6.99 12.10
N ASP A 146 3.16 7.84 13.12
CA ASP A 146 2.49 9.12 13.10
C ASP A 146 3.18 10.11 12.13
N PRO A 147 2.43 11.02 11.51
CA PRO A 147 0.96 11.05 11.53
C PRO A 147 0.30 10.02 10.61
N ILE A 148 -0.86 9.50 11.03
CA ILE A 148 -1.60 8.45 10.32
C ILE A 148 -2.59 9.07 9.31
N VAL A 149 -2.09 9.45 8.13
CA VAL A 149 -2.93 9.81 6.96
C VAL A 149 -3.71 8.58 6.49
N PRO A 150 -4.99 8.64 6.08
CA PRO A 150 -5.70 7.48 5.53
C PRO A 150 -4.89 6.77 4.44
N ALA A 151 -4.71 5.45 4.56
CA ALA A 151 -3.69 4.74 3.76
C ALA A 151 -3.89 4.86 2.25
N HIS A 152 -5.14 4.81 1.77
CA HIS A 152 -5.44 4.96 0.35
C HIS A 152 -4.99 6.32 -0.21
N ILE A 153 -5.11 7.39 0.58
CA ILE A 153 -4.59 8.72 0.25
C ILE A 153 -3.06 8.68 0.27
N ALA A 154 -2.45 8.13 1.33
CA ALA A 154 -1.00 8.01 1.42
C ALA A 154 -0.37 7.22 0.25
N ALA A 155 -1.06 6.21 -0.27
CA ALA A 155 -0.61 5.45 -1.43
C ALA A 155 -0.55 6.27 -2.72
N ASP A 156 -1.46 7.22 -2.94
CA ASP A 156 -1.41 8.14 -4.08
C ASP A 156 -0.14 9.00 -4.08
N PHE A 157 0.43 9.24 -2.89
CA PHE A 157 1.67 10.00 -2.70
C PHE A 157 2.95 9.17 -2.72
N THR A 158 2.85 7.84 -2.83
CA THR A 158 4.04 6.97 -2.86
C THR A 158 4.79 7.08 -4.19
N PHE A 159 4.08 7.21 -5.31
CA PHE A 159 4.65 7.27 -6.65
C PHE A 159 4.21 8.53 -7.41
N GLY A 160 5.17 9.35 -7.84
CA GLY A 160 4.92 10.51 -8.70
C GLY A 160 4.39 11.77 -8.01
N ARG A 161 3.65 11.67 -6.90
CA ARG A 161 3.16 12.83 -6.13
C ARG A 161 4.01 13.19 -4.90
N CYS A 162 5.03 12.38 -4.60
CA CYS A 162 5.92 12.57 -3.44
C CYS A 162 6.69 13.91 -3.45
N ASN A 163 7.06 14.42 -4.64
CA ASN A 163 7.81 15.67 -4.75
C ASN A 163 6.97 16.89 -4.33
N PRO A 164 5.76 17.15 -4.89
CA PRO A 164 4.88 18.19 -4.37
C PRO A 164 4.61 18.08 -2.87
N PHE A 165 4.46 16.87 -2.33
CA PHE A 165 4.23 16.68 -0.90
C PHE A 165 5.41 17.12 -0.04
N ALA A 166 6.63 16.71 -0.40
CA ALA A 166 7.84 17.16 0.29
C ALA A 166 8.07 18.68 0.13
N THR A 167 7.73 19.27 -1.03
CA THR A 167 7.75 20.73 -1.21
C THR A 167 6.73 21.41 -0.28
N ALA A 168 5.51 20.88 -0.16
CA ALA A 168 4.51 21.44 0.75
C ALA A 168 4.91 21.34 2.22
N LEU A 169 5.60 20.26 2.64
CA LEU A 169 6.19 20.15 3.98
C LEU A 169 7.25 21.24 4.22
N TYR A 170 8.09 21.53 3.23
CA TYR A 170 9.04 22.63 3.30
C TYR A 170 8.34 23.97 3.47
N ASP A 171 7.37 24.28 2.62
CA ASP A 171 6.70 25.59 2.63
C ASP A 171 5.85 25.81 3.89
N LEU A 172 5.17 24.77 4.39
CA LEU A 172 4.22 24.87 5.51
C LEU A 172 4.86 24.64 6.88
N LYS A 173 5.89 23.81 6.97
CA LYS A 173 6.51 23.39 8.24
C LYS A 173 8.00 23.71 8.34
N GLY A 174 8.62 24.20 7.26
CA GLY A 174 10.06 24.47 7.21
C GLY A 174 10.92 23.20 7.14
N TYR A 175 10.32 22.04 6.85
CA TYR A 175 11.04 20.77 6.80
C TYR A 175 11.94 20.69 5.58
N LYS A 176 13.16 20.20 5.74
CA LYS A 176 14.16 20.22 4.67
C LYS A 176 13.86 19.15 3.61
N PRO A 177 13.44 19.48 2.38
CA PRO A 177 13.08 18.48 1.39
C PRO A 177 14.33 17.87 0.76
N VAL A 178 14.27 16.59 0.41
CA VAL A 178 15.40 15.85 -0.15
C VAL A 178 14.93 14.73 -1.08
N ALA A 179 15.70 14.45 -2.12
CA ALA A 179 15.47 13.33 -3.02
C ALA A 179 16.32 12.12 -2.63
N ILE A 180 15.75 10.92 -2.76
CA ILE A 180 16.49 9.66 -2.78
C ILE A 180 16.95 9.40 -4.21
N ILE A 181 18.26 9.27 -4.40
CA ILE A 181 18.89 8.92 -5.67
C ILE A 181 19.34 7.46 -5.61
N ALA A 182 18.54 6.57 -6.19
CA ALA A 182 18.81 5.14 -6.22
C ALA A 182 20.07 4.84 -7.05
N LYS A 183 21.03 4.14 -6.44
CA LYS A 183 22.25 3.63 -7.08
C LYS A 183 22.20 2.13 -7.29
N GLU A 184 21.42 1.43 -6.48
CA GLU A 184 21.25 0.00 -6.57
C GLU A 184 19.86 -0.39 -6.06
N TYR A 185 19.24 -1.35 -6.74
CA TYR A 185 18.02 -1.99 -6.30
C TYR A 185 18.30 -3.47 -5.97
N ASN A 186 17.52 -3.97 -5.01
CA ASN A 186 17.27 -5.38 -4.81
C ASN A 186 16.95 -6.09 -6.14
N LYS A 187 17.42 -7.33 -6.33
CA LYS A 187 17.15 -8.16 -7.52
C LYS A 187 15.66 -8.30 -7.89
N LEU A 188 14.76 -8.30 -6.89
CA LEU A 188 13.31 -8.32 -7.10
C LEU A 188 12.79 -7.05 -7.78
N PHE A 189 13.57 -5.97 -7.75
CA PHE A 189 13.31 -4.66 -8.34
C PHE A 189 14.33 -4.33 -9.45
N ALA A 190 14.98 -5.35 -10.04
CA ALA A 190 16.05 -5.15 -11.02
C ALA A 190 15.62 -4.42 -12.31
N LEU A 191 14.31 -4.33 -12.58
CA LEU A 191 13.76 -3.58 -13.71
C LEU A 191 13.56 -2.08 -13.41
N SER A 192 13.78 -1.65 -12.16
CA SER A 192 13.70 -0.25 -11.77
C SER A 192 14.86 0.56 -12.36
N LYS A 193 14.59 1.81 -12.72
CA LYS A 193 15.59 2.73 -13.26
C LYS A 193 16.39 3.40 -12.14
N LEU A 194 17.71 3.47 -12.28
CA LEU A 194 18.60 4.23 -11.39
C LEU A 194 18.35 5.75 -11.51
N GLY A 195 18.67 6.49 -10.45
CA GLY A 195 18.49 7.94 -10.36
C GLY A 195 17.39 8.34 -9.37
N TYR A 196 16.75 9.49 -9.60
CA TYR A 196 15.67 9.99 -8.75
C TYR A 196 14.57 8.93 -8.57
N ALA A 197 14.28 8.58 -7.32
CA ALA A 197 13.27 7.56 -6.98
C ALA A 197 12.11 8.11 -6.16
N HIS A 198 12.39 8.94 -5.14
CA HIS A 198 11.39 9.44 -4.21
C HIS A 198 11.83 10.77 -3.59
N SER A 199 10.89 11.60 -3.14
CA SER A 199 11.17 12.80 -2.33
C SER A 199 10.51 12.66 -0.97
N PHE A 200 11.22 13.04 0.08
CA PHE A 200 10.72 13.15 1.45
C PHE A 200 11.30 14.44 2.07
N ALA A 201 10.99 14.74 3.33
CA ALA A 201 11.60 15.87 4.05
C ALA A 201 12.19 15.44 5.39
N PHE A 202 13.24 16.12 5.85
CA PHE A 202 13.72 15.99 7.22
C PHE A 202 12.98 16.97 8.13
N ASP A 203 12.40 16.46 9.21
CA ASP A 203 11.88 17.33 10.28
C ASP A 203 13.04 18.02 11.04
N ASN A 204 12.69 18.91 11.96
CA ASN A 204 13.66 19.65 12.76
C ASN A 204 14.47 18.77 13.74
N ASN A 205 14.08 17.51 13.91
CA ASN A 205 14.77 16.52 14.74
C ASN A 205 15.65 15.57 13.90
N GLY A 206 15.66 15.72 12.57
CA GLY A 206 16.41 14.86 11.66
C GLY A 206 15.71 13.55 11.29
N ASN A 207 14.41 13.37 11.61
CA ASN A 207 13.63 12.23 11.15
C ASN A 207 13.24 12.41 9.69
N ALA A 208 13.21 11.32 8.92
CA ALA A 208 12.70 11.35 7.56
C ALA A 208 11.17 11.28 7.58
N VAL A 209 10.52 12.20 6.86
CA VAL A 209 9.07 12.37 6.85
C VAL A 209 8.57 12.30 5.42
N ASP A 210 7.69 11.33 5.16
CA ASP A 210 6.87 11.28 3.96
C ASP A 210 5.39 11.19 4.34
N VAL A 211 4.52 10.99 3.35
CA VAL A 211 3.07 10.89 3.56
C VAL A 211 2.67 9.71 4.50
N TRP A 212 3.54 8.73 4.69
CA TRP A 212 3.30 7.60 5.58
C TRP A 212 3.67 7.87 7.04
N GLY A 213 4.21 9.06 7.33
CA GLY A 213 4.62 9.52 8.64
C GLY A 213 6.13 9.57 8.82
N ASN A 214 6.57 9.61 10.07
CA ASN A 214 7.98 9.65 10.44
C ASN A 214 8.61 8.25 10.33
N ASP A 215 9.79 8.16 9.72
CA ASP A 215 10.56 6.92 9.60
C ASP A 215 12.07 7.21 9.44
N THR A 216 12.88 6.16 9.28
CA THR A 216 14.27 6.31 8.85
C THR A 216 14.38 6.34 7.33
N VAL A 217 15.46 6.94 6.83
CA VAL A 217 15.75 6.99 5.39
C VAL A 217 15.87 5.58 4.81
N GLU A 218 16.49 4.66 5.56
CA GLU A 218 16.67 3.27 5.15
C GLU A 218 15.33 2.57 4.98
N ASN A 219 14.38 2.78 5.90
CA ASN A 219 13.06 2.20 5.81
C ASN A 219 12.28 2.77 4.62
N ILE A 220 12.35 4.08 4.37
CA ILE A 220 11.76 4.70 3.17
C ILE A 220 12.38 4.08 1.91
N ALA A 221 13.71 4.02 1.81
CA ALA A 221 14.41 3.45 0.66
C ALA A 221 14.03 1.97 0.40
N GLN A 222 13.90 1.17 1.47
CA GLN A 222 13.51 -0.24 1.38
C GLN A 222 12.10 -0.45 0.81
N ARG A 223 11.16 0.49 1.01
CA ARG A 223 9.80 0.44 0.40
C ARG A 223 9.88 0.37 -1.14
N PHE A 224 10.88 1.02 -1.72
CA PHE A 224 11.16 1.05 -3.15
C PHE A 224 12.17 -0.01 -3.61
N GLY A 225 12.60 -0.89 -2.70
CA GLY A 225 13.59 -1.92 -2.97
C GLY A 225 15.00 -1.38 -3.20
N ILE A 226 15.30 -0.15 -2.76
CA ILE A 226 16.61 0.47 -2.94
C ILE A 226 17.57 -0.06 -1.87
N THR A 227 18.72 -0.59 -2.30
CA THR A 227 19.76 -1.13 -1.41
C THR A 227 20.94 -0.19 -1.24
N LYS A 228 21.12 0.74 -2.17
CA LYS A 228 22.14 1.80 -2.11
C LYS A 228 21.59 3.08 -2.71
N TYR A 229 21.79 4.19 -2.01
CA TYR A 229 21.31 5.51 -2.42
C TYR A 229 22.24 6.63 -1.99
N ASP A 230 22.11 7.77 -2.68
CA ASP A 230 22.53 9.07 -2.17
C ASP A 230 21.30 9.91 -1.84
N LEU A 231 21.48 10.95 -1.02
CA LEU A 231 20.48 11.97 -0.74
C LEU A 231 20.87 13.27 -1.41
N ASP A 232 19.94 13.91 -2.12
CA ASP A 232 20.21 15.12 -2.91
C ASP A 232 19.07 16.13 -2.78
N GLU A 233 19.36 17.25 -2.12
CA GLU A 233 18.42 18.37 -1.96
C GLU A 233 18.26 19.15 -3.26
N ALA A 234 19.34 19.38 -4.01
CA ALA A 234 19.28 20.14 -5.26
C ALA A 234 18.47 19.38 -6.32
N GLU A 235 18.60 18.05 -6.38
CA GLU A 235 17.79 17.24 -7.30
C GLU A 235 16.30 17.28 -6.95
N HIS A 236 15.91 17.39 -5.66
CA HIS A 236 14.51 17.60 -5.28
C HIS A 236 13.93 18.86 -5.93
N PHE A 237 14.61 20.01 -5.78
CA PHE A 237 14.14 21.28 -6.33
C PHE A 237 14.15 21.27 -7.86
N LYS A 238 15.19 20.70 -8.48
CA LYS A 238 15.24 20.54 -9.93
C LYS A 238 14.10 19.68 -10.49
N VAL A 239 13.69 18.63 -9.78
CA VAL A 239 12.50 17.84 -10.16
C VAL A 239 11.22 18.65 -9.96
N SER A 240 11.10 19.39 -8.85
CA SER A 240 9.97 20.28 -8.58
C SER A 240 9.78 21.32 -9.69
N ASP A 241 10.85 21.99 -10.10
CA ASP A 241 10.82 22.97 -11.18
C ASP A 241 10.41 22.37 -12.52
N LYS A 242 10.90 21.17 -12.85
CA LYS A 242 10.48 20.43 -14.04
C LYS A 242 9.01 20.05 -14.02
N LEU A 243 8.47 19.65 -12.87
CA LEU A 243 7.05 19.31 -12.73
C LEU A 243 6.17 20.56 -12.89
N LYS A 244 6.60 21.69 -12.31
CA LYS A 244 5.96 23.00 -12.49
C LYS A 244 5.99 23.46 -13.95
N SER A 245 7.09 23.23 -14.68
CA SER A 245 7.19 23.63 -16.09
C SER A 245 6.41 22.72 -17.04
N ASN A 246 6.52 21.40 -16.85
CA ASN A 246 5.97 20.42 -17.79
C ASN A 246 4.47 20.16 -17.57
N SER A 247 3.99 20.35 -16.34
CA SER A 247 2.62 20.03 -15.93
C SER A 247 2.11 20.96 -14.82
N PRO A 248 2.08 22.29 -15.04
CA PRO A 248 1.81 23.29 -14.00
C PRO A 248 0.47 23.07 -13.28
N GLY A 249 -0.61 22.83 -14.03
CA GLY A 249 -1.93 22.61 -13.44
C GLY A 249 -2.00 21.36 -12.57
N LYS A 250 -1.39 20.25 -13.03
CA LYS A 250 -1.36 19.01 -12.25
C LYS A 250 -0.48 19.13 -11.02
N TYR A 251 0.64 19.85 -11.12
CA TYR A 251 1.48 20.15 -9.97
C TYR A 251 0.71 20.95 -8.92
N ALA A 252 0.01 22.02 -9.32
CA ALA A 252 -0.76 22.86 -8.41
C ALA A 252 -1.86 22.06 -7.69
N GLU A 253 -2.63 21.25 -8.42
CA GLU A 253 -3.66 20.37 -7.86
C GLU A 253 -3.07 19.43 -6.78
N ILE A 254 -1.97 18.74 -7.08
CA ILE A 254 -1.33 17.81 -6.14
C ILE A 254 -0.75 18.56 -4.93
N TYR A 255 -0.17 19.75 -5.14
CA TYR A 255 0.38 20.56 -4.07
C TYR A 255 -0.72 21.05 -3.11
N GLU A 256 -1.87 21.47 -3.63
CA GLU A 256 -3.03 21.86 -2.83
C GLU A 256 -3.56 20.67 -2.01
N GLU A 257 -3.68 19.49 -2.63
CA GLU A 257 -4.06 18.24 -1.96
C GLU A 257 -3.06 17.89 -0.83
N ALA A 258 -1.76 17.93 -1.12
CA ALA A 258 -0.70 17.72 -0.13
C ALA A 258 -0.79 18.72 1.02
N SER A 259 -1.01 20.01 0.71
CA SER A 259 -1.13 21.07 1.71
C SER A 259 -2.32 20.85 2.64
N ALA A 260 -3.45 20.38 2.11
CA ALA A 260 -4.63 20.05 2.91
C ALA A 260 -4.33 18.88 3.86
N ILE A 261 -3.72 17.80 3.35
CA ILE A 261 -3.31 16.64 4.15
C ILE A 261 -2.34 17.06 5.27
N ILE A 262 -1.34 17.88 4.95
CA ILE A 262 -0.35 18.34 5.94
C ILE A 262 -1.02 19.16 7.05
N LYS A 263 -1.93 20.07 6.70
CA LYS A 263 -2.66 20.88 7.69
C LYS A 263 -3.57 20.05 8.59
N GLU A 264 -4.16 18.99 8.06
CA GLU A 264 -5.08 18.12 8.80
C GLU A 264 -4.34 17.13 9.73
N PHE A 265 -3.30 16.47 9.21
CA PHE A 265 -2.69 15.33 9.90
C PHE A 265 -1.33 15.64 10.54
N PHE A 266 -0.55 16.58 10.01
CA PHE A 266 0.81 16.88 10.48
C PHE A 266 0.78 18.10 11.42
N ILE A 267 0.04 18.02 12.52
CA ILE A 267 -0.09 19.13 13.49
C ILE A 267 1.16 19.26 14.34
#